data_AF-A0A2I4E2B6-F1
#
_entry.id   AF-A0A2I4E2B6-F1
#
_cell.length_a   1.000
_cell.length_b   1.000
_cell.length_c   1.000
_cell.angle_alpha   90.00
_cell.angle_beta   90.00
_cell.angle_gamma   90.00
#
_symmetry.space_group_name_H-M   'P 1'
#
loop_
_entity.id
_entity.type
_entity.pdbx_description
1 polymer ?
#
loop_
_entity_poly.entity_id
_entity_poly.type
_entity_poly.pdbx_seq_one_letter_code
_entity_poly.pdbx_strand_id
1 'polypeptide(L)'
;MELVEQLFDNDEADIIAQIPISASSSFDKMIWKGTSLGIFTVRIAYYMHQERSLAIKGQALSSHDFKKTWKLLWHLQVTPGDIVFMWRACLSALPTQTNLFKRKIVAHPKCPICNLEEETATHALWECESARDVWSQCSKSLQKSLFSQMNMLKIFEAIVGTMDTDYLQEFAMVAKQMWWQRNEFIFNQVFRHPNTVVSAASQNLKMLKEMEG
;
A
#
# COMPACT_ATOMS: atom_id res chain seq x y z
N MET A 1 -13.89 1.08 -55.32
CA MET A 1 -15.23 1.45 -54.80
C MET A 1 -16.24 0.34 -55.07
N GLU A 2 -16.24 -0.27 -56.25
CA GLU A 2 -17.17 -1.35 -56.65
C GLU A 2 -17.24 -2.56 -55.68
N LEU A 3 -16.15 -2.96 -55.01
CA LEU A 3 -16.15 -4.09 -54.07
C LEU A 3 -16.81 -3.76 -52.71
N VAL A 4 -16.76 -2.50 -52.26
CA VAL A 4 -17.36 -2.08 -50.98
C VAL A 4 -18.88 -2.01 -51.12
N GLU A 5 -19.36 -1.45 -52.24
CA GLU A 5 -20.79 -1.38 -52.59
C GLU A 5 -21.42 -2.77 -52.81
N GLN A 6 -20.62 -3.80 -53.10
CA GLN A 6 -21.09 -5.18 -53.24
C GLN A 6 -21.14 -5.96 -51.92
N LEU A 7 -20.44 -5.50 -50.88
CA LEU A 7 -20.27 -6.23 -49.62
C LEU A 7 -21.04 -5.60 -48.44
N PHE A 8 -21.41 -4.32 -48.56
CA PHE A 8 -22.05 -3.55 -47.50
C PHE A 8 -23.33 -2.89 -48.02
N ASP A 9 -24.31 -2.66 -47.14
CA ASP A 9 -25.52 -1.92 -47.49
C ASP A 9 -25.17 -0.46 -47.83
N ASN A 10 -26.01 0.22 -48.63
CA ASN A 10 -25.70 1.55 -49.17
C ASN A 10 -25.28 2.56 -48.08
N ASP A 11 -25.97 2.58 -46.94
CA ASP A 11 -25.65 3.49 -45.84
C ASP A 11 -24.27 3.19 -45.23
N GLU A 12 -23.88 1.91 -45.13
CA GLU A 12 -22.57 1.49 -44.62
C GLU A 12 -21.47 1.75 -45.65
N ALA A 13 -21.75 1.48 -46.92
CA ALA A 13 -20.82 1.72 -48.02
C ALA A 13 -20.47 3.22 -48.14
N ASP A 14 -21.47 4.10 -47.98
CA ASP A 14 -21.29 5.55 -47.97
C ASP A 14 -20.41 6.01 -46.78
N ILE A 15 -20.61 5.45 -45.59
CA ILE A 15 -19.78 5.75 -44.42
C ILE A 15 -18.33 5.27 -44.62
N ILE A 16 -18.16 4.07 -45.18
CA ILE A 16 -16.83 3.49 -45.44
C ILE A 16 -16.09 4.30 -46.51
N ALA A 17 -16.77 4.76 -47.55
CA ALA A 17 -16.20 5.58 -48.62
C ALA A 17 -15.71 6.95 -48.12
N GLN A 18 -16.24 7.45 -47.02
CA GLN A 18 -15.81 8.69 -46.39
C GLN A 18 -14.56 8.54 -45.51
N ILE A 19 -14.08 7.32 -45.24
CA ILE A 19 -12.87 7.11 -44.46
C ILE A 19 -11.68 7.63 -45.27
N PRO A 20 -10.91 8.63 -44.77
CA PRO A 20 -9.78 9.17 -45.51
C PRO A 20 -8.69 8.11 -45.66
N ILE A 21 -8.50 7.62 -46.89
CA ILE A 21 -7.39 6.74 -47.23
C ILE A 21 -6.17 7.60 -47.53
N SER A 22 -5.02 7.23 -46.98
CA SER A 22 -3.76 7.92 -47.28
C SER A 22 -3.46 7.85 -48.78
N ALA A 23 -3.26 9.00 -49.43
CA ALA A 23 -2.88 9.07 -50.84
C ALA A 23 -1.46 8.53 -51.11
N SER A 24 -0.66 8.32 -50.05
CA SER A 24 0.63 7.65 -50.17
C SER A 24 0.41 6.14 -50.19
N SER A 25 0.97 5.45 -51.18
CA SER A 25 0.96 3.98 -51.28
C SER A 25 1.88 3.34 -50.23
N SER A 26 1.67 3.63 -48.95
CA SER A 26 2.39 3.02 -47.85
C SER A 26 1.75 1.68 -47.51
N PHE A 27 2.53 0.61 -47.51
CA PHE A 27 2.09 -0.68 -47.00
C PHE A 27 1.60 -0.57 -45.55
N ASP A 28 0.57 -1.34 -45.22
CA ASP A 28 0.07 -1.47 -43.85
C ASP A 28 1.19 -1.89 -42.90
N LYS A 29 1.25 -1.24 -41.74
CA LYS A 29 2.22 -1.55 -40.69
C LYS A 29 1.48 -1.82 -39.40
N MET A 30 1.85 -2.90 -38.72
CA MET A 30 1.42 -3.13 -37.35
C MET A 30 2.02 -2.05 -36.45
N ILE A 31 1.17 -1.25 -35.83
CA ILE A 31 1.56 -0.23 -34.86
C ILE A 31 1.07 -0.61 -33.47
N TRP A 32 1.92 -0.42 -32.46
CA TRP A 32 1.54 -0.63 -31.08
C TRP A 32 0.76 0.57 -30.53
N LYS A 33 -0.50 0.31 -30.15
CA LYS A 33 -1.38 1.31 -29.52
C LYS A 33 -0.78 1.74 -28.18
N GLY A 34 -0.53 3.05 -28.01
CA GLY A 34 0.06 3.61 -26.78
C GLY A 34 1.47 4.20 -26.93
N THR A 35 2.03 4.21 -28.13
CA THR A 35 3.27 4.95 -28.43
C THR A 35 3.04 5.90 -29.60
N SER A 36 3.57 7.12 -29.52
CA SER A 36 3.49 8.10 -30.60
C SER A 36 4.23 7.65 -31.87
N LEU A 37 5.16 6.70 -31.74
CA LEU A 37 5.93 6.12 -32.84
C LEU A 37 5.42 4.75 -33.31
N GLY A 38 4.40 4.18 -32.64
CA GLY A 38 3.88 2.85 -32.96
C GLY A 38 4.83 1.67 -32.68
N ILE A 39 5.97 1.89 -32.00
CA ILE A 39 7.01 0.87 -31.77
C ILE A 39 6.76 0.14 -30.45
N PHE A 40 6.74 -1.19 -30.51
CA PHE A 40 6.71 -2.04 -29.31
C PHE A 40 8.05 -2.03 -28.59
N THR A 41 8.03 -1.79 -27.28
CA THR A 41 9.18 -2.08 -26.40
C THR A 41 8.69 -2.76 -25.13
N VAL A 42 9.48 -3.71 -24.60
CA VAL A 42 9.17 -4.40 -23.34
C VAL A 42 8.95 -3.41 -22.21
N ARG A 43 9.72 -2.31 -22.18
CA ARG A 43 9.58 -1.23 -21.19
C ARG A 43 8.20 -0.58 -21.22
N ILE A 44 7.72 -0.17 -22.40
CA ILE A 44 6.41 0.49 -22.53
C ILE A 44 5.28 -0.51 -22.32
N ALA A 45 5.41 -1.74 -22.84
CA ALA A 45 4.44 -2.81 -22.59
C ALA A 45 4.31 -3.11 -21.09
N TYR A 46 5.42 -3.10 -20.35
CA TYR A 46 5.43 -3.25 -18.89
C TYR A 46 4.72 -2.09 -18.19
N TYR A 47 5.00 -0.83 -18.57
CA TYR A 47 4.32 0.34 -18.01
C TYR A 47 2.81 0.34 -18.30
N MET A 48 2.40 0.03 -19.53
CA MET A 48 0.99 -0.06 -19.90
C MET A 48 0.27 -1.21 -19.20
N HIS A 49 0.95 -2.37 -19.03
CA HIS A 49 0.41 -3.48 -18.26
C HIS A 49 0.28 -3.13 -16.78
N GLN A 50 1.27 -2.41 -16.23
CA GLN A 50 1.22 -1.89 -14.88
C GLN A 50 0.02 -0.96 -14.74
N GLU A 51 -0.07 0.13 -15.53
CA GLU A 51 -1.21 1.07 -15.54
C GLU A 51 -2.58 0.38 -15.64
N ARG A 52 -2.71 -0.60 -16.54
CA ARG A 52 -3.95 -1.38 -16.68
C ARG A 52 -4.25 -2.24 -15.46
N SER A 53 -3.22 -2.83 -14.84
CA SER A 53 -3.36 -3.52 -13.56
C SER A 53 -3.72 -2.56 -12.42
N LEU A 54 -3.27 -1.30 -12.46
CA LEU A 54 -3.61 -0.25 -11.48
C LEU A 54 -5.02 0.30 -11.66
N ALA A 55 -5.52 0.32 -12.90
CA ALA A 55 -6.89 0.69 -13.21
C ALA A 55 -7.90 -0.38 -12.76
N ILE A 56 -7.50 -1.67 -12.81
CA ILE A 56 -8.34 -2.80 -12.42
C ILE A 56 -8.25 -3.11 -10.91
N LYS A 57 -7.07 -2.92 -10.30
CA LYS A 57 -6.87 -3.00 -8.84
C LYS A 57 -6.65 -1.58 -8.34
N GLY A 58 -7.72 -0.94 -7.89
CA GLY A 58 -7.75 0.47 -7.45
C GLY A 58 -6.39 1.01 -7.02
N GLN A 59 -5.82 1.85 -7.89
CA GLN A 59 -4.66 2.71 -7.66
C GLN A 59 -3.49 2.03 -6.91
N ALA A 60 -2.49 1.49 -7.61
CA ALA A 60 -1.15 1.64 -7.01
C ALA A 60 -0.84 3.12 -7.06
N LEU A 61 -0.70 3.70 -5.87
CA LEU A 61 -0.49 5.12 -5.72
C LEU A 61 0.83 5.48 -6.40
N SER A 62 0.77 6.51 -7.24
CA SER A 62 1.91 7.12 -7.89
C SER A 62 3.05 7.29 -6.87
N SER A 63 4.25 6.85 -7.23
CA SER A 63 5.47 7.06 -6.42
C SER A 63 5.74 8.54 -6.10
N HIS A 64 5.07 9.46 -6.79
CA HIS A 64 5.13 10.90 -6.57
C HIS A 64 4.43 11.36 -5.28
N ASP A 65 3.32 10.73 -4.88
CA ASP A 65 2.50 11.23 -3.76
C ASP A 65 3.15 10.93 -2.40
N PHE A 66 3.85 9.79 -2.26
CA PHE A 66 4.43 9.35 -0.99
C PHE A 66 5.92 9.67 -0.84
N LYS A 67 6.52 10.42 -1.77
CA LYS A 67 7.97 10.69 -1.76
C LYS A 67 8.42 11.36 -0.45
N LYS A 68 7.61 12.29 0.07
CA LYS A 68 7.86 12.96 1.36
C LYS A 68 7.78 11.97 2.52
N THR A 69 6.72 11.15 2.54
CA THR A 69 6.48 10.11 3.55
C THR A 69 7.63 9.12 3.63
N TRP A 70 8.11 8.62 2.49
CA TRP A 70 9.26 7.73 2.45
C TRP A 70 10.54 8.41 2.89
N LYS A 71 10.80 9.63 2.40
CA LYS A 71 11.99 10.39 2.82
C LYS A 71 12.02 10.54 4.34
N LEU A 72 10.91 10.95 4.96
CA LEU A 72 10.86 11.12 6.41
C LEU A 72 11.02 9.78 7.15
N LEU A 73 10.38 8.71 6.70
CA LEU A 73 10.54 7.38 7.29
C LEU A 73 12.01 6.93 7.34
N TRP A 74 12.77 7.15 6.26
CA TRP A 74 14.18 6.76 6.20
C TRP A 74 15.12 7.65 7.05
N HIS A 75 14.66 8.81 7.53
CA HIS A 75 15.45 9.72 8.36
C HIS A 75 15.03 9.71 9.84
N LEU A 76 14.11 8.84 10.24
CA LEU A 76 13.75 8.66 11.65
C LEU A 76 14.94 8.11 12.43
N GLN A 77 15.18 8.63 13.65
CA GLN A 77 16.19 8.14 14.58
C GLN A 77 15.62 6.94 15.36
N VAL A 78 15.44 5.82 14.65
CA VAL A 78 15.01 4.52 15.18
C VAL A 78 15.88 3.43 14.55
N THR A 79 15.79 2.18 15.01
CA THR A 79 16.61 1.13 14.42
C THR A 79 16.26 0.90 12.95
N PRO A 80 17.22 0.47 12.10
CA PRO A 80 16.92 0.06 10.72
C PRO A 80 15.79 -0.97 10.62
N GLY A 81 15.66 -1.84 11.63
CA GLY A 81 14.58 -2.82 11.71
C GLY A 81 13.20 -2.18 11.93
N ASP A 82 13.11 -1.07 12.66
CA ASP A 82 11.85 -0.29 12.81
C ASP A 82 11.45 0.36 11.49
N ILE A 83 12.41 0.96 10.77
CA ILE A 83 12.19 1.59 9.46
C ILE A 83 11.66 0.55 8.45
N VAL A 84 12.35 -0.60 8.32
CA VAL A 84 11.95 -1.68 7.41
C VAL A 84 10.59 -2.27 7.80
N PHE A 85 10.33 -2.42 9.10
CA PHE A 85 9.02 -2.87 9.59
C PHE A 85 7.90 -1.93 9.12
N MET A 86 8.05 -0.63 9.36
CA MET A 86 7.05 0.37 8.97
C MET A 86 6.86 0.43 7.45
N TRP A 87 7.95 0.36 6.67
CA TRP A 87 7.88 0.29 5.22
C TRP A 87 7.07 -0.93 4.75
N ARG A 88 7.33 -2.11 5.33
CA ARG A 88 6.56 -3.33 5.02
C ARG A 88 5.10 -3.23 5.47
N ALA A 89 4.82 -2.60 6.60
CA ALA A 89 3.46 -2.36 7.09
C ALA A 89 2.66 -1.49 6.10
N CYS A 90 3.25 -0.36 5.68
CA CYS A 90 2.63 0.55 4.73
C CYS A 90 2.38 -0.09 3.36
N LEU A 91 3.29 -0.95 2.89
CA LEU A 91 3.13 -1.69 1.64
C LEU A 91 2.28 -2.96 1.75
N SER A 92 1.63 -3.19 2.90
CA SER A 92 0.84 -4.41 3.16
C SER A 92 1.65 -5.71 2.90
N ALA A 93 2.94 -5.70 3.24
CA ALA A 93 3.90 -6.79 3.03
C ALA A 93 4.24 -7.56 4.32
N LEU A 94 3.51 -7.31 5.40
CA LEU A 94 3.58 -8.09 6.63
C LEU A 94 2.86 -9.45 6.45
N PRO A 95 3.30 -10.52 7.15
CA PRO A 95 2.64 -11.82 7.11
C PRO A 95 1.37 -11.84 8.00
N THR A 96 0.41 -10.98 7.67
CA THR A 96 -0.91 -10.96 8.32
C THR A 96 -1.77 -12.13 7.85
N GLN A 97 -2.80 -12.51 8.62
CA GLN A 97 -3.68 -13.62 8.26
C GLN A 97 -4.34 -13.41 6.89
N THR A 98 -4.77 -12.20 6.54
CA THR A 98 -5.28 -11.91 5.18
C THR A 98 -4.23 -12.21 4.09
N ASN A 99 -2.96 -11.85 4.30
CA ASN A 99 -1.91 -12.10 3.33
C ASN A 99 -1.50 -13.58 3.26
N LEU A 100 -1.47 -14.26 4.39
CA LEU A 100 -1.21 -15.70 4.47
C LEU A 100 -2.35 -16.51 3.83
N PHE A 101 -3.60 -16.07 4.03
CA PHE A 101 -4.79 -16.68 3.45
C PHE A 101 -4.79 -16.56 1.92
N LYS A 102 -4.46 -15.38 1.37
CA LYS A 102 -4.26 -15.18 -0.07
C LYS A 102 -3.21 -16.12 -0.67
N ARG A 103 -2.22 -16.52 0.13
CA ARG A 103 -1.16 -17.48 -0.25
C ARG A 103 -1.52 -18.94 0.06
N LYS A 104 -2.74 -19.20 0.53
CA LYS A 104 -3.25 -20.53 0.92
C LYS A 104 -2.42 -21.20 2.04
N ILE A 105 -1.81 -20.40 2.92
CA ILE A 105 -1.00 -20.89 4.05
C ILE A 105 -1.87 -21.14 5.29
N VAL A 106 -2.93 -20.36 5.47
CA VAL A 106 -3.86 -20.45 6.61
C VAL A 106 -5.29 -20.67 6.13
N ALA A 107 -6.14 -21.21 6.98
CA ALA A 107 -7.52 -21.58 6.64
C ALA A 107 -8.48 -20.39 6.58
N HIS A 108 -8.23 -19.33 7.35
CA HIS A 108 -9.07 -18.14 7.38
C HIS A 108 -8.25 -16.85 7.58
N PRO A 109 -8.72 -15.71 7.09
CA PRO A 109 -8.01 -14.43 7.20
C PRO A 109 -8.24 -13.69 8.53
N LYS A 110 -9.03 -14.23 9.46
CA LYS A 110 -9.41 -13.52 10.70
C LYS A 110 -8.23 -13.17 11.61
N CYS A 111 -8.32 -12.01 12.26
CA CYS A 111 -7.40 -11.57 13.31
C CYS A 111 -7.32 -12.61 14.45
N PRO A 112 -6.12 -13.07 14.82
CA PRO A 112 -5.97 -14.09 15.85
C PRO A 112 -6.30 -13.55 17.24
N ILE A 113 -6.17 -12.24 17.46
CA ILE A 113 -6.43 -11.61 18.77
C ILE A 113 -7.94 -11.39 18.99
N CYS A 114 -8.61 -10.65 18.10
CA CYS A 114 -10.03 -10.32 18.29
C CYS A 114 -10.98 -11.38 17.68
N ASN A 115 -10.55 -12.11 16.65
CA ASN A 115 -11.36 -13.09 15.90
C ASN A 115 -12.66 -12.53 15.24
N LEU A 116 -12.78 -11.20 15.16
CA LEU A 116 -13.96 -10.51 14.61
C LEU A 116 -13.79 -10.18 13.13
N GLU A 117 -12.68 -9.52 12.76
CA GLU A 117 -12.42 -9.02 11.40
C GLU A 117 -11.23 -9.71 10.74
N GLU A 118 -11.02 -9.46 9.45
CA GLU A 118 -9.82 -9.91 8.74
C GLU A 118 -8.56 -9.18 9.21
N GLU A 119 -7.46 -9.92 9.42
CA GLU A 119 -6.19 -9.34 9.82
C GLU A 119 -5.46 -8.71 8.62
N THR A 120 -5.73 -7.43 8.39
CA THR A 120 -4.86 -6.57 7.59
C THR A 120 -3.78 -5.93 8.45
N ALA A 121 -2.77 -5.29 7.83
CA ALA A 121 -1.80 -4.50 8.59
C ALA A 121 -2.49 -3.34 9.34
N THR A 122 -3.52 -2.75 8.72
CA THR A 122 -4.35 -1.71 9.33
C THR A 122 -5.09 -2.25 10.55
N HIS A 123 -5.73 -3.40 10.39
CA HIS A 123 -6.47 -3.99 11.50
C HIS A 123 -5.53 -4.33 12.66
N ALA A 124 -4.44 -5.05 12.40
CA ALA A 124 -3.51 -5.49 13.45
C ALA A 124 -2.82 -4.33 14.20
N LEU A 125 -2.56 -3.21 13.54
CA LEU A 125 -1.77 -2.12 14.10
C LEU A 125 -2.58 -0.88 14.49
N TRP A 126 -3.83 -0.75 14.04
CA TRP A 126 -4.61 0.47 14.20
C TRP A 126 -6.07 0.21 14.60
N GLU A 127 -6.79 -0.64 13.86
CA GLU A 127 -8.25 -0.78 14.04
C GLU A 127 -8.66 -1.81 15.10
N CYS A 128 -7.87 -2.84 15.34
CA CYS A 128 -8.19 -3.88 16.32
C CYS A 128 -8.38 -3.27 17.72
N GLU A 129 -9.30 -3.82 18.52
CA GLU A 129 -9.54 -3.36 19.90
C GLU A 129 -8.27 -3.38 20.73
N SER A 130 -7.49 -4.48 20.65
CA SER A 130 -6.19 -4.57 21.30
C SER A 130 -5.22 -3.47 20.86
N ALA A 131 -5.31 -3.05 19.59
CA ALA A 131 -4.46 -2.01 19.07
C ALA A 131 -4.86 -0.64 19.62
N ARG A 132 -6.17 -0.36 19.65
CA ARG A 132 -6.74 0.86 20.24
C ARG A 132 -6.39 0.99 21.72
N ASP A 133 -6.43 -0.11 22.47
CA ASP A 133 -6.06 -0.13 23.88
C ASP A 133 -4.59 0.23 24.12
N VAL A 134 -3.69 -0.10 23.20
CA VAL A 134 -2.28 0.33 23.26
C VAL A 134 -2.17 1.81 22.93
N TRP A 135 -2.78 2.26 21.84
CA TRP A 135 -2.73 3.66 21.45
C TRP A 135 -3.34 4.58 22.51
N SER A 136 -4.38 4.15 23.24
CA SER A 136 -4.97 4.89 24.35
C SER A 136 -4.05 5.10 25.56
N GLN A 137 -2.87 4.46 25.57
CA GLN A 137 -1.83 4.64 26.59
C GLN A 137 -0.65 5.48 26.10
N CYS A 138 -0.57 5.75 24.78
CA CYS A 138 0.43 6.62 24.18
C CYS A 138 0.08 8.10 24.39
N SER A 139 0.91 9.01 23.86
CA SER A 139 0.62 10.45 23.86
C SER A 139 -0.77 10.78 23.29
N LYS A 140 -1.48 11.76 23.88
CA LYS A 140 -2.88 12.14 23.51
C LYS A 140 -3.06 12.47 22.02
N SER A 141 -2.00 12.89 21.34
CA SER A 141 -1.97 13.18 19.91
C SER A 141 -2.17 11.95 19.03
N LEU A 142 -1.83 10.75 19.52
CA LEU A 142 -2.04 9.47 18.84
C LEU A 142 -3.40 8.84 19.16
N GLN A 143 -4.06 9.29 20.24
CA GLN A 143 -5.29 8.70 20.78
C GLN A 143 -6.58 9.09 20.06
N LYS A 144 -6.54 10.13 19.21
CA LYS A 144 -7.71 10.62 18.46
C LYS A 144 -7.33 10.90 17.02
N SER A 145 -7.42 9.89 16.17
CA SER A 145 -7.38 10.12 14.74
C SER A 145 -8.72 9.75 14.10
N LEU A 146 -9.17 10.66 13.22
CA LEU A 146 -10.40 10.59 12.43
C LEU A 146 -10.29 9.59 11.26
N PHE A 147 -9.26 8.74 11.24
CA PHE A 147 -8.90 7.88 10.11
C PHE A 147 -9.70 6.58 10.13
N SER A 148 -11.01 6.70 9.90
CA SER A 148 -11.85 5.53 9.60
C SER A 148 -11.61 5.10 8.15
N GLN A 149 -11.44 3.79 7.91
CA GLN A 149 -11.36 3.18 6.57
C GLN A 149 -10.11 3.54 5.71
N MET A 150 -9.01 3.98 6.32
CA MET A 150 -7.75 4.23 5.62
C MET A 150 -6.81 3.03 5.69
N ASN A 151 -6.06 2.76 4.63
CA ASN A 151 -4.98 1.77 4.70
C ASN A 151 -3.79 2.30 5.51
N MET A 152 -2.89 1.42 5.96
CA MET A 152 -1.74 1.80 6.78
C MET A 152 -0.87 2.91 6.18
N LEU A 153 -0.67 2.91 4.86
CA LEU A 153 0.14 3.94 4.20
C LEU A 153 -0.51 5.32 4.33
N LYS A 154 -1.82 5.42 4.11
CA LYS A 154 -2.58 6.67 4.22
C LYS A 154 -2.66 7.15 5.68
N ILE A 155 -2.79 6.24 6.65
CA ILE A 155 -2.71 6.59 8.07
C ILE A 155 -1.34 7.17 8.38
N PHE A 156 -0.27 6.50 7.98
CA PHE A 156 1.08 6.96 8.25
C PHE A 156 1.40 8.30 7.55
N GLU A 157 0.94 8.49 6.31
CA GLU A 157 1.04 9.78 5.61
C GLU A 157 0.34 10.90 6.36
N ALA A 158 -0.87 10.66 6.88
CA ALA A 158 -1.60 11.66 7.65
C ALA A 158 -0.89 12.02 8.95
N ILE A 159 -0.29 11.04 9.65
CA ILE A 159 0.54 11.28 10.84
C ILE A 159 1.78 12.10 10.46
N VAL A 160 2.46 11.73 9.36
CA VAL A 160 3.61 12.48 8.83
C VAL A 160 3.26 13.93 8.45
N GLY A 161 2.03 14.18 8.02
CA GLY A 161 1.54 15.52 7.69
C GLY A 161 1.17 16.38 8.91
N THR A 162 0.95 15.78 10.07
CA THR A 162 0.33 16.45 11.24
C THR A 162 1.19 16.47 12.49
N MET A 163 2.13 15.54 12.63
CA MET A 163 2.92 15.33 13.85
C MET A 163 4.41 15.58 13.60
N ASP A 164 5.14 15.90 14.69
CA ASP A 164 6.60 16.06 14.63
C ASP A 164 7.34 14.71 14.56
N THR A 165 8.66 14.80 14.37
CA THR A 165 9.54 13.64 14.23
C THR A 165 9.56 12.75 15.48
N ASP A 166 9.46 13.30 16.69
CA ASP A 166 9.48 12.50 17.93
C ASP A 166 8.23 11.63 18.02
N TYR A 167 7.05 12.14 17.65
CA TYR A 167 5.83 11.35 17.55
C TYR A 167 5.92 10.27 16.46
N LEU A 168 6.57 10.56 15.33
CA LEU A 168 6.78 9.55 14.27
C LEU A 168 7.67 8.40 14.75
N GLN A 169 8.70 8.70 15.55
CA GLN A 169 9.55 7.69 16.17
C GLN A 169 8.77 6.86 17.20
N GLU A 170 8.01 7.51 18.09
CA GLU A 170 7.13 6.83 19.05
C GLU A 170 6.15 5.89 18.33
N PHE A 171 5.48 6.38 17.28
CA PHE A 171 4.53 5.62 16.49
C PHE A 171 5.17 4.38 15.86
N ALA A 172 6.32 4.54 15.19
CA ALA A 172 7.00 3.42 14.55
C ALA A 172 7.39 2.31 15.54
N MET A 173 7.87 2.72 16.72
CA MET A 173 8.30 1.79 17.76
C MET A 173 7.14 1.08 18.44
N VAL A 174 6.07 1.81 18.77
CA VAL A 174 4.85 1.22 19.35
C VAL A 174 4.22 0.24 18.36
N ALA A 175 4.06 0.62 17.09
CA ALA A 175 3.50 -0.26 16.06
C ALA A 175 4.29 -1.57 15.93
N LYS A 176 5.62 -1.51 16.00
CA LYS A 176 6.45 -2.71 15.97
C LYS A 176 6.29 -3.55 17.24
N GLN A 177 6.21 -2.93 18.43
CA GLN A 177 5.97 -3.66 19.68
C GLN A 177 4.60 -4.38 19.66
N MET A 178 3.57 -3.75 19.11
CA MET A 178 2.26 -4.38 18.92
C MET A 178 2.35 -5.59 17.98
N TRP A 179 3.12 -5.47 16.89
CA TRP A 179 3.37 -6.59 16.00
C TRP A 179 4.10 -7.75 16.70
N TRP A 180 5.07 -7.43 17.56
CA TRP A 180 5.76 -8.44 18.39
C TRP A 180 4.82 -9.11 19.37
N GLN A 181 3.99 -8.36 20.09
CA GLN A 181 2.98 -8.92 20.98
C GLN A 181 2.02 -9.84 20.21
N ARG A 182 1.56 -9.42 19.03
CA ARG A 182 0.71 -10.26 18.18
C ARG A 182 1.39 -11.58 17.84
N ASN A 183 2.67 -11.56 17.50
CA ASN A 183 3.42 -12.79 17.19
C ASN A 183 3.59 -13.66 18.43
N GLU A 184 3.93 -13.07 19.57
CA GLU A 184 4.05 -13.78 20.84
C GLU A 184 2.73 -14.44 21.26
N PHE A 185 1.61 -13.75 21.05
CA PHE A 185 0.29 -14.32 21.27
C PHE A 185 0.03 -15.55 20.39
N ILE A 186 0.39 -15.49 19.10
CA ILE A 186 0.16 -16.61 18.17
C ILE A 186 1.02 -17.82 18.50
N PHE A 187 2.31 -17.61 18.77
CA PHE A 187 3.25 -18.71 18.95
C PHE A 187 3.29 -19.23 20.39
N ASN A 188 3.08 -18.36 21.38
CA ASN A 188 3.27 -18.66 22.80
C ASN A 188 2.01 -18.44 23.66
N GLN A 189 0.91 -17.94 23.07
CA GLN A 189 -0.35 -17.65 23.81
C GLN A 189 -0.17 -16.64 24.96
N VAL A 190 0.85 -15.79 24.87
CA VAL A 190 1.11 -14.72 25.84
C VAL A 190 0.57 -13.41 25.28
N PHE A 191 -0.33 -12.78 26.03
CA PHE A 191 -0.87 -11.46 25.71
C PHE A 191 -0.48 -10.45 26.78
N ARG A 192 0.33 -9.46 26.42
CA ARG A 192 0.84 -8.45 27.37
C ARG A 192 -0.18 -7.33 27.56
N HIS A 193 -0.16 -6.73 28.75
CA HIS A 193 -0.98 -5.56 29.05
C HIS A 193 -0.53 -4.36 28.18
N PRO A 194 -1.46 -3.55 27.65
CA PRO A 194 -1.14 -2.41 26.78
C PRO A 194 -0.04 -1.47 27.30
N ASN A 195 -0.07 -1.13 28.59
CA ASN A 195 0.97 -0.29 29.23
C ASN A 195 2.39 -0.88 29.13
N THR A 196 2.53 -2.20 29.15
CA THR A 196 3.83 -2.87 29.02
C THR A 196 4.39 -2.71 27.61
N VAL A 197 3.52 -2.69 26.59
CA VAL A 197 3.89 -2.45 25.19
C VAL A 197 4.44 -1.05 25.02
N VAL A 198 3.71 -0.06 25.51
CA VAL A 198 4.10 1.36 25.42
C VAL A 198 5.38 1.60 26.21
N SER A 199 5.48 1.06 27.43
CA SER A 199 6.69 1.19 28.25
C SER A 199 7.91 0.58 27.57
N ALA A 200 7.78 -0.59 26.95
CA ALA A 200 8.87 -1.22 26.20
C ALA A 200 9.28 -0.38 24.97
N ALA A 201 8.32 0.18 24.23
CA ALA A 201 8.60 1.08 23.12
C ALA A 201 9.36 2.33 23.59
N SER A 202 8.88 2.99 24.66
CA SER A 202 9.53 4.19 25.22
C SER A 202 10.92 3.91 25.77
N GLN A 203 11.12 2.78 26.45
CA GLN A 203 12.44 2.37 26.95
C GLN A 203 13.42 2.16 25.80
N ASN A 204 13.01 1.43 24.77
CA ASN A 204 13.85 1.21 23.58
C ASN A 204 14.20 2.53 22.89
N LEU A 205 13.27 3.48 22.77
CA LEU A 205 13.54 4.78 22.16
C LEU A 205 14.56 5.60 22.98
N LYS A 206 14.44 5.57 24.31
CA LYS A 206 15.39 6.24 25.20
C LYS A 206 16.80 5.65 25.09
N MET A 207 16.91 4.33 25.11
CA MET A 207 18.21 3.65 24.94
C MET A 207 18.88 4.01 23.61
N LEU A 208 18.11 4.13 22.52
CA LEU A 208 18.67 4.56 21.23
C LEU A 208 19.20 6.00 21.28
N LYS A 209 18.43 6.92 21.88
CA LYS A 209 18.87 8.32 22.04
C LYS A 209 20.12 8.45 22.92
N GLU A 210 20.28 7.59 23.92
CA GLU A 210 21.46 7.56 24.81
C GLU A 210 22.72 6.97 24.14
N MET A 211 22.58 6.14 23.10
CA MET A 211 23.70 5.56 22.37
C MET A 211 24.25 6.47 21.26
N GLU A 212 23.48 7.47 20.84
CA GLU A 212 23.83 8.42 19.77
C GLU A 212 24.38 9.75 20.29
N GLY A 213 24.29 10.00 21.60
CA GLY A 213 24.80 11.21 22.29
C GLY A 213 26.19 11.00 22.90
#